data_AF-A0A815U2L7-F1
#
_entry.id   AF-A0A815U2L7-F1
#
_cell.length_a   1.000
_cell.length_b   1.000
_cell.length_c   1.000
_cell.angle_alpha   90.00
_cell.angle_beta   90.00
_cell.angle_gamma   90.00
#
_symmetry.space_group_name_H-M   'P 1'
#
loop_
_entity.id
_entity.type
_entity.pdbx_description
1 polymer ?
#
loop_
_entity_poly.entity_id
_entity_poly.type
_entity_poly.pdbx_seq_one_letter_code
_entity_poly.pdbx_strand_id
1 'polypeptide(L)'
;MEHERISRAVGSQYWMYEMNLTVTSAFQLWCDYFEPDQFGGYFVKFKGIALATIHGAGHEVAYYTPQRAYGFFKYVLDGKFWP
;
A
#
# COMPACT_ATOMS: atom_id res chain seq x y z
N MET A 1 10.74 3.12 -6.12
CA MET A 1 10.57 1.93 -6.98
C MET A 1 10.29 0.75 -6.06
N GLU A 2 9.26 -0.03 -6.35
CA GLU A 2 8.96 -1.26 -5.60
C GLU A 2 9.91 -2.34 -6.13
N HIS A 3 10.63 -3.05 -5.25
CA HIS A 3 11.76 -3.89 -5.63
C HIS A 3 11.35 -5.31 -6.06
N GLU A 4 10.08 -5.65 -5.88
CA GLU A 4 9.56 -6.98 -6.13
C GLU A 4 9.55 -7.35 -7.62
N ARG A 5 10.08 -8.54 -7.96
CA ARG A 5 10.24 -9.00 -9.35
C ARG A 5 9.39 -10.20 -9.72
N ILE A 6 8.90 -10.97 -8.75
CA ILE A 6 8.09 -12.19 -8.97
C ILE A 6 6.61 -11.81 -9.11
N SER A 7 6.08 -11.07 -8.13
CA SER A 7 4.72 -10.52 -8.18
C SER A 7 4.76 -9.00 -8.12
N ARG A 8 4.97 -8.37 -9.27
CA ARG A 8 5.06 -6.91 -9.35
C ARG A 8 3.73 -6.26 -8.99
N ALA A 9 3.78 -5.14 -8.28
CA ALA A 9 2.59 -4.37 -7.91
C ALA A 9 1.67 -4.03 -9.08
N VAL A 10 2.23 -3.85 -10.29
CA VAL A 10 1.44 -3.58 -11.51
C VAL A 10 0.45 -4.70 -11.85
N GLY A 11 0.79 -5.96 -11.54
CA GLY A 11 -0.10 -7.10 -11.78
C GLY A 11 -1.32 -7.07 -10.87
N SER A 12 -1.09 -6.83 -9.57
CA SER A 12 -2.16 -6.64 -8.59
C SER A 12 -3.01 -5.39 -8.89
N GLN A 13 -2.38 -4.31 -9.36
CA GLN A 13 -3.11 -3.11 -9.80
C GLN A 13 -4.05 -3.42 -10.95
N TYR A 14 -3.54 -4.06 -12.00
CA TYR A 14 -4.35 -4.44 -13.15
C TYR A 14 -5.54 -5.30 -12.74
N TRP A 15 -5.29 -6.33 -11.92
CA TRP A 15 -6.35 -7.20 -11.41
C TRP A 15 -7.42 -6.45 -10.61
N MET A 16 -7.03 -5.49 -9.77
CA MET A 16 -7.98 -4.66 -9.01
C MET A 16 -8.83 -3.76 -9.92
N TYR A 17 -8.27 -3.22 -11.00
CA TYR A 17 -9.04 -2.44 -11.98
C TYR A 17 -10.02 -3.30 -12.78
N GLU A 18 -9.66 -4.54 -13.12
CA GLU A 18 -10.52 -5.49 -13.84
C GLU A 18 -11.73 -5.96 -13.01
N MET A 19 -11.71 -5.80 -11.68
CA MET A 19 -12.89 -6.11 -10.85
C MET A 19 -14.07 -5.16 -11.08
N ASN A 20 -13.89 -4.08 -11.85
CA ASN A 20 -14.92 -3.08 -12.13
C ASN A 20 -15.56 -2.48 -10.86
N LEU A 21 -14.77 -2.33 -9.80
CA LEU A 21 -15.19 -1.65 -8.58
C LEU A 21 -15.10 -0.13 -8.76
N THR A 22 -16.02 0.61 -8.14
CA THR A 22 -15.97 2.07 -8.14
C THR A 22 -14.71 2.56 -7.43
N VAL A 23 -13.84 3.26 -8.15
CA VAL A 23 -12.68 3.95 -7.58
C VAL A 23 -13.19 5.14 -6.76
N THR A 24 -12.95 5.12 -5.46
CA THR A 24 -13.39 6.18 -4.53
C THR A 24 -12.29 7.22 -4.30
N SER A 25 -11.02 6.83 -4.45
CA SER A 25 -9.89 7.74 -4.42
C SER A 25 -8.73 7.14 -5.22
N ALA A 26 -8.28 7.89 -6.23
CA ALA A 26 -7.12 7.51 -7.02
C ALA A 26 -5.84 8.04 -6.37
N PHE A 27 -4.83 7.16 -6.27
CA PHE A 27 -3.43 7.47 -5.94
C PHE A 27 -3.24 8.47 -4.79
N GLN A 28 -3.28 7.97 -3.57
CA GLN A 28 -3.04 8.76 -2.36
C GLN A 28 -1.73 8.32 -1.72
N LEU A 29 -0.83 9.26 -1.47
CA LEU A 29 0.41 8.98 -0.76
C LEU A 29 0.13 8.81 0.74
N TRP A 30 0.88 7.93 1.39
CA TRP A 30 0.86 7.80 2.86
C TRP A 30 2.26 7.99 3.43
N CYS A 31 2.34 8.65 4.59
CA CYS A 31 3.60 8.88 5.31
C CYS A 31 3.94 7.70 6.22
N ASP A 32 5.22 7.43 6.42
CA ASP A 32 5.67 6.39 7.34
C ASP A 32 5.20 6.70 8.78
N TYR A 33 4.75 5.67 9.48
CA TYR A 33 4.22 5.80 10.84
C TYR A 33 5.26 6.32 11.83
N PHE A 34 6.52 5.94 11.65
CA PHE A 34 7.62 6.29 12.55
C PHE A 34 8.48 7.43 11.99
N GLU A 35 8.40 7.70 10.69
CA GLU A 35 9.12 8.77 10.00
C GLU A 35 8.14 9.62 9.16
N PRO A 36 7.36 10.53 9.77
CA PRO A 36 6.27 11.26 9.09
C PRO A 36 6.69 12.09 7.88
N ASP A 37 7.97 12.46 7.80
CA ASP A 37 8.55 13.21 6.69
C ASP A 37 8.91 12.34 5.47
N GLN A 38 8.79 11.01 5.60
CA GLN A 38 9.03 10.06 4.51
C GLN A 38 7.73 9.44 4.00
N PHE A 39 7.65 9.26 2.68
CA PHE A 39 6.55 8.51 2.08
C PHE A 39 6.77 7.00 2.25
N GLY A 40 5.80 6.35 2.87
CA GLY A 40 5.76 4.90 3.01
C GLY A 40 5.26 4.19 1.75
N GLY A 41 4.56 4.89 0.86
CA GLY A 41 4.02 4.33 -0.38
C GLY A 41 2.77 5.08 -0.83
N TYR A 42 1.90 4.40 -1.58
CA TYR A 42 0.60 4.95 -1.96
C TYR A 42 -0.51 3.91 -1.82
N PHE A 43 -1.76 4.39 -1.88
CA PHE A 43 -2.94 3.55 -1.96
C PHE A 43 -3.91 4.03 -3.04
N VAL A 44 -4.68 3.07 -3.56
CA VAL A 44 -5.83 3.29 -4.42
C VAL A 44 -7.03 2.70 -3.70
N LYS A 45 -8.05 3.52 -3.48
CA LYS A 45 -9.28 3.09 -2.82
C LYS A 45 -10.34 2.74 -3.84
N PHE A 46 -10.93 1.58 -3.64
CA PHE A 46 -12.13 1.11 -4.31
C PHE A 46 -13.27 1.04 -3.28
N LYS A 47 -14.50 0.90 -3.74
CA LYS A 47 -15.64 0.68 -2.84
C LYS A 47 -15.46 -0.64 -2.08
N GLY A 48 -15.18 -0.55 -0.77
CA GLY A 48 -15.08 -1.70 0.15
C GLY A 48 -13.70 -2.35 0.25
N ILE A 49 -12.70 -1.92 -0.54
CA ILE A 49 -11.34 -2.46 -0.52
C ILE A 49 -10.33 -1.39 -0.96
N ALA A 50 -9.09 -1.49 -0.50
CA ALA A 50 -7.99 -0.69 -1.02
C ALA A 50 -6.82 -1.58 -1.43
N LEU A 51 -6.12 -1.11 -2.45
CA LEU A 51 -4.80 -1.61 -2.83
C LEU A 51 -3.76 -0.64 -2.29
N ALA A 52 -2.76 -1.14 -1.57
CA ALA A 52 -1.68 -0.33 -1.03
C ALA A 52 -0.33 -0.87 -1.44
N THR A 53 0.65 0.02 -1.55
CA THR A 53 2.04 -0.31 -1.81
C THR A 53 2.92 0.15 -0.67
N ILE A 54 4.04 -0.55 -0.49
CA ILE A 54 5.04 -0.26 0.53
C ILE A 54 6.36 0.00 -0.18
N HIS A 55 6.81 1.25 -0.14
CA HIS A 55 8.02 1.72 -0.79
C HIS A 55 9.24 0.99 -0.25
N GLY A 56 10.09 0.50 -1.15
CA GLY A 56 11.33 -0.21 -0.81
C GLY A 56 11.13 -1.71 -0.50
N ALA A 57 9.89 -2.21 -0.47
CA ALA A 57 9.63 -3.61 -0.17
C ALA A 57 9.82 -4.53 -1.40
N GLY A 58 10.19 -5.79 -1.12
CA GLY A 58 10.13 -6.94 -2.04
C GLY A 58 8.97 -7.88 -1.70
N HIS A 59 9.03 -9.14 -2.17
CA HIS A 59 7.98 -10.16 -1.99
C HIS A 59 7.56 -10.31 -0.52
N GLU A 60 8.54 -10.43 0.35
CA GLU A 60 8.35 -10.59 1.79
C GLU A 60 8.47 -9.23 2.47
N VAL A 61 7.40 -8.43 2.39
CA VAL A 61 7.40 -7.03 2.83
C VAL A 61 7.91 -6.84 4.26
N ALA A 62 7.49 -7.70 5.19
CA ALA A 62 7.92 -7.65 6.59
C ALA A 62 9.39 -8.03 6.79
N TYR A 63 9.99 -8.80 5.87
CA TYR A 63 11.41 -9.14 5.91
C TYR A 63 12.27 -7.97 5.40
N TYR A 64 11.91 -7.39 4.26
CA TYR A 64 12.71 -6.33 3.62
C TYR A 64 12.52 -4.95 4.26
N THR A 65 11.32 -4.65 4.76
CA THR A 65 10.98 -3.36 5.35
C THR A 65 10.16 -3.52 6.64
N PRO A 66 10.72 -4.13 7.71
CA PRO A 66 9.98 -4.53 8.91
C PRO A 66 9.28 -3.36 9.63
N GLN A 67 9.99 -2.24 9.82
CA GLN A 67 9.45 -1.06 10.49
C GLN A 67 8.24 -0.47 9.74
N ARG A 68 8.37 -0.33 8.42
CA ARG A 68 7.32 0.20 7.55
C ARG A 68 6.13 -0.75 7.42
N ALA A 69 6.38 -2.06 7.34
CA ALA A 69 5.33 -3.08 7.34
C ALA A 69 4.54 -3.06 8.65
N TYR A 70 5.22 -2.93 9.80
CA TYR A 70 4.56 -2.81 11.10
C TYR A 70 3.76 -1.52 11.22
N GLY A 71 4.34 -0.38 10.83
CA GLY A 71 3.64 0.92 10.82
C GLY A 71 2.38 0.90 9.94
N PHE A 72 2.49 0.31 8.75
CA PHE A 72 1.36 0.10 7.85
C PHE A 72 0.27 -0.78 8.51
N PHE A 73 0.66 -1.90 9.12
CA PHE A 73 -0.28 -2.78 9.82
C PHE A 73 -1.00 -2.07 10.97
N LYS A 74 -0.31 -1.19 11.72
CA LYS A 74 -0.96 -0.33 12.73
C LYS A 74 -1.99 0.61 12.11
N TYR A 75 -1.69 1.26 10.98
CA TYR A 75 -2.68 2.11 10.29
C TYR A 75 -3.94 1.35 9.90
N VAL A 76 -3.79 0.10 9.43
CA VAL A 76 -4.93 -0.76 9.08
C VAL A 76 -5.75 -1.11 10.32
N LEU A 77 -5.10 -1.55 11.41
CA LEU A 77 -5.79 -1.92 12.65
C LEU A 77 -6.49 -0.73 13.33
N ASP A 78 -5.87 0.45 13.30
CA ASP A 78 -6.44 1.66 13.89
C ASP A 78 -7.58 2.25 13.04
N GLY A 79 -7.85 1.71 11.85
CA GLY A 79 -8.78 2.29 10.87
C GLY A 79 -8.30 3.62 10.27
N LYS A 80 -7.11 4.09 10.64
CA LYS A 80 -6.51 5.37 10.20
C LYS A 80 -6.00 5.34 8.76
N PHE A 81 -5.89 4.15 8.17
CA PHE A 81 -5.61 3.99 6.74
C PHE A 81 -6.79 4.43 5.85
N TRP A 82 -7.93 4.74 6.46
CA TRP A 82 -9.07 5.37 5.83
C TRP A 82 -9.20 6.79 6.41
N PRO A 83 -9.14 7.89 5.63
CA PRO A 83 -9.99 9.03 5.98
C PRO A 83 -11.43 8.57 6.18
#